data_AF-A0A0D3J3R8-F1
#
_entry.id   AF-A0A0D3J3R8-F1
#
_cell.length_a   1.000
_cell.length_b   1.000
_cell.length_c   1.000
_cell.angle_alpha   90.00
_cell.angle_beta   90.00
_cell.angle_gamma   90.00
#
_symmetry.space_group_name_H-M   'P 1'
#
loop_
_entity.id
_entity.type
_entity.pdbx_description
1 polymer ?
#
loop_
_entity_poly.entity_id
_entity_poly.type
_entity_poly.pdbx_seq_one_letter_code
_entity_poly.pdbx_strand_id
1 'polypeptide(L)'
;MVPTLASAARTLLLVLLSVPLASSRDCSRPDLDSDSLAGCTALLLDCTERPSEQAARPPPADCVLGAAALRSLLGEKLKAVGGGLKRLGLRGQLLGSSEAVELLASTLGALTALESLDLADTRLGDKGVAPLLAALPASLSSLDLAHNRLTDEGAKAVAAALGGGGSKLSSSLRLSELSLAWNGVGPRGARALGAALGAADCPLASLDLEWNGLLDRGARELGEALKTNDKLQRLRLGYNGIKDAGAEGLAAGLRRNAALAHLDLSNNGVGSDAERRWRAALAATPPPADRSAGGAAREPARREPARHVEPQSADEGDEVEEISFDED
;
A
#
# COMPACT_ATOMS: atom_id res chain seq x y z
N MET A 1 17.66 14.37 58.85
CA MET A 1 16.94 13.26 58.18
C MET A 1 17.15 13.42 56.68
N VAL A 2 18.11 12.70 56.11
CA VAL A 2 18.34 12.67 54.66
C VAL A 2 18.20 11.21 54.25
N PRO A 3 17.21 10.83 53.42
CA PRO A 3 17.13 9.47 52.93
C PRO A 3 18.35 9.23 52.02
N THR A 4 19.16 8.23 52.39
CA THR A 4 20.39 7.87 51.69
C THR A 4 20.07 7.45 50.25
N LEU A 5 20.81 7.98 49.27
CA LEU A 5 20.72 7.65 47.84
C LEU A 5 20.63 6.13 47.55
N ALA A 6 21.20 5.30 48.42
CA ALA A 6 21.16 3.84 48.31
C ALA A 6 19.75 3.24 48.36
N SER A 7 18.81 3.87 49.09
CA SER A 7 17.42 3.37 49.17
C SER A 7 16.64 3.69 47.90
N ALA A 8 16.81 4.89 47.34
CA ALA A 8 16.13 5.28 46.09
C ALA A 8 16.63 4.47 44.89
N ALA A 9 17.94 4.18 44.83
CA ALA A 9 18.53 3.35 43.78
C ALA A 9 18.03 1.90 43.83
N ARG A 10 17.81 1.32 45.02
CA ARG A 10 17.26 -0.03 45.17
C ARG A 10 15.80 -0.14 44.72
N THR A 11 14.98 0.87 45.00
CA THR A 11 13.59 0.92 44.53
C THR A 11 13.52 1.15 43.01
N LEU A 12 14.40 1.99 42.45
CA LEU A 12 14.48 2.21 41.00
C LEU A 12 14.94 0.94 40.25
N LEU A 13 15.88 0.17 40.83
CA LEU A 13 16.37 -1.09 40.25
C LEU A 13 15.31 -2.21 40.29
N LEU A 14 14.43 -2.23 41.30
CA LEU A 14 13.33 -3.18 41.40
C LEU A 14 12.15 -2.84 40.47
N VAL A 15 11.92 -1.56 40.17
CA VAL A 15 10.92 -1.13 39.17
C VAL A 15 11.38 -1.44 37.74
N LEU A 16 12.70 -1.39 37.46
CA LEU A 16 13.25 -1.79 36.15
C LEU A 16 13.25 -3.31 35.89
N LEU A 17 13.08 -4.13 36.94
CA LEU A 17 12.96 -5.60 36.82
C LEU A 17 11.51 -6.10 36.77
N SER A 18 10.54 -5.19 36.86
CA SER A 18 9.10 -5.51 36.80
C SER A 18 8.37 -4.83 35.65
N VAL A 19 9.08 -4.12 34.76
CA VAL A 19 8.60 -3.94 33.39
C VAL A 19 8.75 -5.31 32.73
N PRO A 20 7.67 -6.02 32.37
CA PRO A 20 7.83 -7.16 31.49
C PRO A 20 8.44 -6.56 30.23
N LEU A 21 9.71 -6.91 29.96
CA LEU A 21 10.21 -6.91 28.60
C LEU A 21 9.12 -7.65 27.83
N ALA A 22 8.33 -6.91 27.03
CA ALA A 22 7.37 -7.48 26.12
C ALA A 22 8.21 -8.33 25.18
N SER A 23 8.40 -9.59 25.57
CA SER A 23 9.28 -10.52 24.91
C SER A 23 8.60 -10.79 23.60
N SER A 24 9.02 -10.09 22.55
CA SER A 24 8.49 -10.25 21.21
C SER A 24 8.78 -11.67 20.78
N ARG A 25 7.81 -12.56 20.97
CA ARG A 25 7.94 -13.97 20.62
C ARG A 25 7.44 -14.12 19.19
N ASP A 26 8.34 -14.51 18.31
CA ASP A 26 8.02 -14.90 16.95
C ASP A 26 7.62 -16.37 16.98
N CYS A 27 6.34 -16.62 16.71
CA CYS A 27 5.73 -17.93 16.75
C CYS A 27 5.71 -18.53 15.35
N SER A 28 6.00 -19.82 15.30
CA SER A 28 6.08 -20.63 14.07
C SER A 28 5.12 -21.82 14.17
N ARG A 29 5.10 -22.65 13.13
CA ARG A 29 4.27 -23.86 13.07
C ARG A 29 4.32 -24.73 14.35
N PRO A 30 5.48 -24.98 14.99
CA PRO A 30 5.55 -25.82 16.20
C PRO A 30 4.80 -25.25 17.41
N ASP A 31 4.63 -23.92 17.47
CA ASP A 31 3.92 -23.26 18.57
C ASP A 31 2.39 -23.46 18.48
N LEU A 32 1.88 -23.86 17.31
CA LEU A 32 0.45 -24.13 17.09
C LEU A 32 -0.07 -25.31 17.92
N ASP A 33 0.80 -26.28 18.23
CA ASP A 33 0.44 -27.50 18.95
C ASP A 33 0.53 -27.35 20.49
N SER A 34 1.10 -26.23 20.97
CA SER A 34 1.13 -25.91 22.40
C SER A 34 -0.08 -25.05 22.80
N ASP A 35 -0.61 -25.25 24.01
CA ASP A 35 -1.88 -24.70 24.52
C ASP A 35 -1.97 -23.16 24.58
N SER A 36 -0.97 -22.40 24.13
CA SER A 36 -1.11 -20.95 24.05
C SER A 36 -0.17 -20.27 23.05
N LEU A 37 -0.75 -19.50 22.13
CA LEU A 37 -0.06 -18.44 21.40
C LEU A 37 0.08 -17.15 22.27
N ALA A 38 -0.08 -17.25 23.59
CA ALA A 38 0.07 -16.10 24.49
C ALA A 38 1.48 -15.52 24.40
N GLY A 39 1.54 -14.20 24.18
CA GLY A 39 2.80 -13.47 24.00
C GLY A 39 3.38 -13.51 22.59
N CYS A 40 2.71 -14.17 21.62
CA CYS A 40 3.11 -14.11 20.22
C CYS A 40 2.86 -12.70 19.67
N THR A 41 3.93 -12.02 19.27
CA THR A 41 3.85 -10.71 18.58
C THR A 41 3.90 -10.87 17.07
N ALA A 42 4.44 -11.99 16.59
CA ALA A 42 4.38 -12.37 15.19
C ALA A 42 4.05 -13.86 15.07
N LEU A 43 3.20 -14.21 14.10
CA LEU A 43 2.96 -15.60 13.71
C LEU A 43 3.22 -15.69 12.22
N LEU A 44 4.29 -16.39 11.83
CA LEU A 44 4.68 -16.53 10.43
C LEU A 44 4.66 -18.02 10.06
N LEU A 45 3.68 -18.38 9.22
CA LEU A 45 3.53 -19.69 8.61
C LEU A 45 3.86 -19.56 7.14
N ASP A 46 5.11 -19.84 6.78
CA ASP A 46 5.56 -19.86 5.39
C ASP A 46 5.66 -21.29 4.89
N CYS A 47 4.90 -21.59 3.84
CA CYS A 47 4.93 -22.87 3.15
C CYS A 47 5.45 -22.80 1.72
N THR A 48 6.00 -21.65 1.32
CA THR A 48 6.67 -21.51 0.04
C THR A 48 8.12 -21.94 0.16
N GLU A 49 8.57 -22.87 -0.69
CA GLU A 49 10.00 -23.01 -0.92
C GLU A 49 10.50 -21.74 -1.64
N ARG A 50 11.71 -21.30 -1.30
CA ARG A 50 12.33 -20.01 -1.66
C ARG A 50 12.07 -19.53 -3.10
N PRO A 51 12.05 -18.21 -3.34
CA PRO A 51 11.88 -17.63 -4.67
C PRO A 51 13.17 -17.79 -5.50
N SER A 52 13.39 -18.96 -6.06
CA SER A 52 14.38 -19.15 -7.13
C SER A 52 13.81 -20.08 -8.19
N GLU A 53 13.16 -19.48 -9.18
CA GLU A 53 13.19 -19.89 -10.60
C GLU A 53 12.88 -21.34 -10.99
N GLN A 54 12.28 -22.16 -10.14
CA GLN A 54 11.82 -23.50 -10.51
C GLN A 54 10.37 -23.70 -10.10
N ALA A 55 9.49 -23.29 -11.01
CA ALA A 55 8.11 -23.72 -11.03
C ALA A 55 8.03 -25.27 -11.00
N ALA A 56 7.06 -25.77 -10.24
CA ALA A 56 6.54 -27.14 -10.25
C ALA A 56 7.06 -28.16 -9.21
N ARG A 57 7.47 -27.74 -8.01
CA ARG A 57 7.26 -28.61 -6.83
C ARG A 57 6.06 -28.11 -6.03
N PRO A 58 5.03 -28.96 -5.80
CA PRO A 58 3.99 -28.62 -4.83
C PRO A 58 4.66 -28.41 -3.46
N PRO A 59 4.17 -27.46 -2.65
CA PRO A 59 4.68 -27.30 -1.28
C PRO A 59 4.62 -28.65 -0.56
N PRO A 60 5.57 -28.94 0.35
CA PRO A 60 5.52 -30.18 1.11
C PRO A 60 4.13 -30.34 1.72
N ALA A 61 3.47 -31.47 1.47
CA ALA A 61 2.07 -31.70 1.85
C ALA A 61 1.85 -31.52 3.36
N ASP A 62 2.92 -31.71 4.15
CA ASP A 62 2.93 -31.54 5.60
C ASP A 62 2.97 -30.08 6.07
N CYS A 63 3.15 -29.10 5.16
CA CYS A 63 3.18 -27.67 5.47
C CYS A 63 1.82 -26.98 5.27
N VAL A 64 0.99 -27.38 4.33
CA VAL A 64 -0.34 -26.76 4.22
C VAL A 64 -1.18 -27.21 5.42
N LEU A 65 -1.72 -26.27 6.19
CA LEU A 65 -2.65 -26.61 7.25
C LEU A 65 -3.91 -27.24 6.64
N GLY A 66 -4.30 -28.41 7.14
CA GLY A 66 -5.59 -28.99 6.81
C GLY A 66 -6.72 -28.05 7.23
N ALA A 67 -7.89 -28.16 6.59
CA ALA A 67 -9.02 -27.26 6.82
C ALA A 67 -9.44 -27.16 8.31
N ALA A 68 -9.31 -28.25 9.07
CA ALA A 68 -9.60 -28.25 10.52
C ALA A 68 -8.58 -27.42 11.32
N ALA A 69 -7.28 -27.57 11.03
CA ALA A 69 -6.22 -26.81 11.70
C ALA A 69 -6.29 -25.33 11.34
N LEU A 70 -6.61 -25.01 10.08
CA LEU A 70 -6.81 -23.64 9.62
C LEU A 70 -8.03 -22.98 10.29
N ARG A 71 -9.14 -23.72 10.41
CA ARG A 71 -10.33 -23.26 11.15
C ARG A 71 -10.04 -23.02 12.62
N SER A 72 -9.31 -23.93 13.29
CA SER A 72 -8.91 -23.74 14.68
C SER A 72 -7.98 -22.52 14.84
N LEU A 73 -7.02 -22.35 13.92
CA LEU A 73 -6.09 -21.24 13.91
C LEU A 73 -6.81 -19.89 13.76
N LEU A 74 -7.55 -19.73 12.65
CA LEU A 74 -8.28 -18.51 12.37
C LEU A 74 -9.35 -18.29 13.44
N GLY A 75 -10.18 -19.29 13.71
CA GLY A 75 -11.36 -19.17 14.56
C GLY A 75 -11.07 -18.92 16.04
N GLU A 76 -10.27 -19.76 16.69
CA GLU A 76 -10.09 -19.72 18.15
C GLU A 76 -8.72 -19.16 18.54
N LYS A 77 -7.64 -19.68 17.94
CA LYS A 77 -6.28 -19.36 18.39
C LYS A 77 -5.92 -17.89 18.12
N LEU A 78 -6.15 -17.37 16.91
CA LEU A 78 -5.85 -15.96 16.60
C LEU A 78 -6.75 -14.98 17.36
N LYS A 79 -8.02 -15.32 17.57
CA LYS A 79 -8.92 -14.49 18.41
C LYS A 79 -8.45 -14.45 19.87
N ALA A 80 -7.94 -15.57 20.39
CA ALA A 80 -7.41 -15.66 21.75
C ALA A 80 -6.09 -14.91 21.95
N VAL A 81 -5.23 -14.80 20.92
CA VAL A 81 -4.03 -13.95 20.96
C VAL A 81 -4.40 -12.47 21.09
N GLY A 82 -5.52 -12.07 20.49
CA GLY A 82 -6.04 -10.72 20.58
C GLY A 82 -5.08 -9.65 20.02
N GLY A 83 -5.30 -8.40 20.44
CA GLY A 83 -4.60 -7.19 19.97
C GLY A 83 -3.11 -7.09 20.34
N GLY A 84 -2.42 -8.20 20.63
CA GLY A 84 -0.97 -8.25 20.78
C GLY A 84 -0.21 -8.63 19.50
N LEU A 85 -0.90 -9.24 18.53
CA LEU A 85 -0.28 -9.70 17.28
C LEU A 85 -0.04 -8.53 16.33
N LYS A 86 1.23 -8.28 16.02
CA LYS A 86 1.67 -7.22 15.09
C LYS A 86 1.91 -7.74 13.68
N ARG A 87 2.34 -8.99 13.53
CA ARG A 87 2.63 -9.59 12.22
C ARG A 87 1.93 -10.94 12.07
N LEU A 88 1.21 -11.13 10.98
CA LEU A 88 0.57 -12.39 10.63
C LEU A 88 0.99 -12.78 9.21
N GLY A 89 1.62 -13.93 9.06
CA GLY A 89 1.99 -14.52 7.78
C GLY A 89 1.33 -15.87 7.63
N LEU A 90 0.54 -16.05 6.58
CA LEU A 90 -0.12 -17.30 6.21
C LEU A 90 0.28 -17.70 4.77
N ARG A 91 1.52 -17.40 4.39
CA ARG A 91 2.04 -17.60 3.05
C ARG A 91 1.96 -19.07 2.62
N GLY A 92 1.40 -19.33 1.44
CA GLY A 92 1.21 -20.69 0.92
C GLY A 92 0.09 -21.49 1.62
N GLN A 93 -0.69 -20.89 2.52
CA GLN A 93 -1.89 -21.53 3.08
C GLN A 93 -3.05 -21.39 2.10
N LEU A 94 -3.72 -22.50 1.74
CA LEU A 94 -4.80 -22.53 0.76
C LEU A 94 -6.08 -21.85 1.29
N LEU A 95 -6.10 -20.51 1.31
CA LEU A 95 -7.20 -19.68 1.81
C LEU A 95 -8.23 -19.30 0.75
N GLY A 96 -8.09 -19.79 -0.49
CA GLY A 96 -8.98 -19.45 -1.61
C GLY A 96 -10.42 -19.95 -1.49
N SER A 97 -10.79 -20.68 -0.44
CA SER A 97 -12.20 -21.06 -0.19
C SER A 97 -12.95 -19.90 0.48
N SER A 98 -14.21 -19.66 0.09
CA SER A 98 -15.03 -18.58 0.67
C SER A 98 -15.10 -18.66 2.19
N GLU A 99 -15.21 -19.87 2.75
CA GLU A 99 -15.24 -20.11 4.19
C GLU A 99 -13.95 -19.65 4.88
N ALA A 100 -12.78 -19.94 4.29
CA ALA A 100 -11.51 -19.53 4.86
C ALA A 100 -11.31 -18.01 4.80
N VAL A 101 -11.72 -17.37 3.70
CA VAL A 101 -11.70 -15.91 3.57
C VAL A 101 -12.62 -15.24 4.59
N GLU A 102 -13.84 -15.75 4.76
CA GLU A 102 -14.80 -15.20 5.74
C GLU A 102 -14.28 -15.33 7.17
N LEU A 103 -13.71 -16.49 7.51
CA LEU A 103 -13.07 -16.70 8.80
C LEU A 103 -11.89 -15.74 9.00
N LEU A 104 -11.02 -15.61 8.01
CA LEU A 104 -9.90 -14.68 8.04
C LEU A 104 -10.38 -13.23 8.21
N ALA A 105 -11.35 -12.79 7.43
CA ALA A 105 -11.95 -11.47 7.54
C ALA A 105 -12.53 -11.23 8.95
N SER A 106 -13.27 -12.20 9.50
CA SER A 106 -13.84 -12.09 10.85
C SER A 106 -12.79 -12.00 11.96
N THR A 107 -11.59 -12.53 11.71
CA THR A 107 -10.51 -12.61 12.70
C THR A 107 -9.60 -11.39 12.62
N LEU A 108 -9.34 -10.88 11.43
CA LEU A 108 -8.63 -9.63 11.20
C LEU A 108 -9.31 -8.44 11.89
N GLY A 109 -10.66 -8.41 11.93
CA GLY A 109 -11.40 -7.41 12.67
C GLY A 109 -11.12 -7.40 14.19
N ALA A 110 -10.67 -8.51 14.76
CA ALA A 110 -10.29 -8.61 16.18
C ALA A 110 -8.81 -8.25 16.42
N LEU A 111 -7.97 -8.28 15.39
CA LEU A 111 -6.52 -8.03 15.48
C LEU A 111 -6.21 -6.53 15.34
N THR A 112 -6.59 -5.76 16.36
CA THR A 112 -6.50 -4.29 16.32
C THR A 112 -5.06 -3.73 16.31
N ALA A 113 -4.05 -4.53 16.63
CA ALA A 113 -2.64 -4.11 16.61
C ALA A 113 -1.84 -4.67 15.42
N LEU A 114 -2.50 -5.28 14.44
CA LEU A 114 -1.83 -5.88 13.30
C LEU A 114 -1.24 -4.80 12.38
N GLU A 115 0.08 -4.80 12.24
CA GLU A 115 0.83 -3.84 11.45
C GLU A 115 1.21 -4.43 10.08
N SER A 116 1.42 -5.75 10.00
CA SER A 116 1.85 -6.46 8.78
C SER A 116 1.08 -7.76 8.56
N LEU A 117 0.58 -7.96 7.34
CA LEU A 117 -0.16 -9.12 6.91
C LEU A 117 0.43 -9.68 5.61
N ASP A 118 0.96 -10.90 5.68
CA ASP A 118 1.46 -11.65 4.51
C ASP A 118 0.48 -12.78 4.16
N LEU A 119 -0.16 -12.63 3.00
CA LEU A 119 -1.09 -13.60 2.42
C LEU A 119 -0.60 -14.04 1.03
N ALA A 120 0.71 -13.98 0.77
CA ALA A 120 1.26 -14.38 -0.51
C ALA A 120 1.00 -15.87 -0.81
N ASP A 121 0.70 -16.19 -2.07
CA ASP A 121 0.41 -17.56 -2.52
C ASP A 121 -0.72 -18.27 -1.75
N THR A 122 -1.78 -17.55 -1.39
CA THR A 122 -2.91 -18.13 -0.65
C THR A 122 -4.13 -18.46 -1.52
N ARG A 123 -4.02 -18.21 -2.84
CA ARG A 123 -5.04 -18.45 -3.88
C ARG A 123 -6.37 -17.74 -3.61
N LEU A 124 -6.35 -16.56 -3.00
CA LEU A 124 -7.55 -15.78 -2.68
C LEU A 124 -8.45 -15.51 -3.91
N GLY A 125 -7.83 -15.16 -5.04
CA GLY A 125 -8.52 -14.69 -6.23
C GLY A 125 -9.33 -13.41 -6.00
N ASP A 126 -9.98 -12.92 -7.06
CA ASP A 126 -10.71 -11.64 -7.02
C ASP A 126 -11.87 -11.64 -6.01
N LYS A 127 -12.55 -12.78 -5.86
CA LYS A 127 -13.69 -12.94 -4.94
C LYS A 127 -13.26 -12.89 -3.48
N GLY A 128 -12.06 -13.38 -3.14
CA GLY A 128 -11.55 -13.40 -1.79
C GLY A 128 -11.03 -12.03 -1.32
N VAL A 129 -10.51 -11.22 -2.23
CA VAL A 129 -9.87 -9.94 -1.88
C VAL A 129 -10.85 -8.87 -1.43
N ALA A 130 -12.03 -8.75 -2.04
CA ALA A 130 -12.97 -7.69 -1.66
C ALA A 130 -13.48 -7.81 -0.19
N PRO A 131 -13.95 -8.99 0.28
CA PRO A 131 -14.30 -9.19 1.69
C PRO A 131 -13.11 -9.01 2.64
N LEU A 132 -11.92 -9.46 2.22
CA LEU A 132 -10.70 -9.31 3.01
C LEU A 132 -10.37 -7.83 3.24
N LEU A 133 -10.34 -7.02 2.18
CA LEU A 133 -10.05 -5.59 2.24
C LEU A 133 -11.02 -4.82 3.15
N ALA A 134 -12.30 -5.21 3.14
CA ALA A 134 -13.33 -4.60 3.98
C ALA A 134 -13.15 -4.88 5.48
N ALA A 135 -12.42 -5.93 5.83
CA ALA A 135 -12.20 -6.37 7.21
C ALA A 135 -10.77 -6.11 7.73
N LEU A 136 -9.93 -5.41 6.96
CA LEU A 136 -8.58 -5.07 7.39
C LEU A 136 -8.61 -4.07 8.57
N PRO A 137 -7.76 -4.27 9.58
CA PRO A 137 -7.66 -3.35 10.70
C PRO A 137 -7.01 -2.04 10.28
N ALA A 138 -7.43 -0.92 10.88
CA ALA A 138 -6.92 0.41 10.56
C ALA A 138 -5.43 0.62 10.93
N SER A 139 -4.86 -0.25 11.77
CA SER A 139 -3.45 -0.29 12.16
C SER A 139 -2.53 -0.90 11.10
N LEU A 140 -3.10 -1.55 10.07
CA LEU A 140 -2.31 -2.25 9.06
C LEU A 140 -1.52 -1.26 8.18
N SER A 141 -0.21 -1.46 8.17
CA SER A 141 0.76 -0.65 7.42
C SER A 141 1.34 -1.38 6.21
N SER A 142 1.41 -2.72 6.27
CA SER A 142 1.99 -3.58 5.23
C SER A 142 1.05 -4.72 4.88
N LEU A 143 0.79 -4.91 3.59
CA LEU A 143 -0.03 -5.99 3.06
C LEU A 143 0.64 -6.65 1.86
N ASP A 144 0.92 -7.94 1.96
CA ASP A 144 1.40 -8.74 0.83
C ASP A 144 0.28 -9.64 0.30
N LEU A 145 -0.13 -9.37 -0.94
CA LEU A 145 -1.10 -10.16 -1.70
C LEU A 145 -0.45 -10.78 -2.95
N ALA A 146 0.87 -10.96 -2.96
CA ALA A 146 1.56 -11.54 -4.10
C ALA A 146 1.07 -12.95 -4.44
N HIS A 147 1.11 -13.32 -5.72
CA HIS A 147 0.79 -14.68 -6.17
C HIS A 147 -0.62 -15.18 -5.77
N ASN A 148 -1.63 -14.30 -5.76
CA ASN A 148 -3.01 -14.63 -5.39
C ASN A 148 -3.98 -14.79 -6.56
N ARG A 149 -3.46 -14.81 -7.80
CA ARG A 149 -4.26 -14.90 -9.04
C ARG A 149 -5.29 -13.77 -9.17
N LEU A 150 -4.91 -12.58 -8.71
CA LEU A 150 -5.74 -11.38 -8.84
C LEU A 150 -5.72 -10.89 -10.28
N THR A 151 -6.86 -10.48 -10.80
CA THR A 151 -6.99 -9.89 -12.14
C THR A 151 -7.22 -8.38 -12.04
N ASP A 152 -7.56 -7.75 -13.17
CA ASP A 152 -8.04 -6.37 -13.20
C ASP A 152 -9.21 -6.11 -12.24
N GLU A 153 -10.08 -7.10 -11.97
CA GLU A 153 -11.20 -6.93 -11.04
C GLU A 153 -10.73 -6.91 -9.57
N GLY A 154 -9.79 -7.77 -9.20
CA GLY A 154 -9.15 -7.73 -7.88
C GLY A 154 -8.40 -6.42 -7.67
N ALA A 155 -7.67 -5.93 -8.68
CA ALA A 155 -6.99 -4.64 -8.61
C ALA A 155 -7.96 -3.45 -8.45
N LYS A 156 -9.14 -3.50 -9.07
CA LYS A 156 -10.20 -2.49 -8.84
C LYS A 156 -10.73 -2.53 -7.42
N ALA A 157 -10.91 -3.73 -6.84
CA ALA A 157 -11.33 -3.85 -5.44
C ALA A 157 -10.29 -3.25 -4.49
N VAL A 158 -9.00 -3.52 -4.74
CA VAL A 158 -7.89 -2.90 -4.00
C VAL A 158 -7.88 -1.38 -4.19
N ALA A 159 -8.04 -0.90 -5.41
CA ALA A 159 -8.12 0.53 -5.69
C ALA A 159 -9.30 1.21 -4.97
N ALA A 160 -10.46 0.57 -4.91
CA ALA A 160 -11.62 1.08 -4.19
C ALA A 160 -11.40 1.12 -2.66
N ALA A 161 -10.60 0.18 -2.12
CA ALA A 161 -10.21 0.20 -0.72
C ALA A 161 -9.17 1.30 -0.41
N LEU A 162 -8.25 1.58 -1.34
CA LEU A 162 -7.18 2.58 -1.17
C LEU A 162 -7.63 4.03 -1.44
N GLY A 163 -8.38 4.23 -2.52
CA GLY A 163 -8.86 5.54 -2.95
C GLY A 163 -10.33 5.63 -2.60
N GLY A 164 -10.69 6.45 -1.60
CA GLY A 164 -12.04 6.63 -1.07
C GLY A 164 -13.07 7.13 -2.09
N GLY A 165 -13.39 6.30 -3.08
CA GLY A 165 -14.43 6.52 -4.06
C GLY A 165 -15.79 6.33 -3.40
N GLY A 166 -16.27 7.36 -2.70
CA GLY A 166 -17.66 7.54 -2.26
C GLY A 166 -18.24 6.52 -1.27
N SER A 167 -17.57 5.39 -1.03
CA SER A 167 -18.00 4.39 -0.05
C SER A 167 -17.55 4.83 1.34
N LYS A 168 -18.54 5.10 2.18
CA LYS A 168 -18.49 5.59 3.57
C LYS A 168 -17.66 4.73 4.55
N LEU A 169 -16.94 3.72 4.07
CA LEU A 169 -16.21 2.73 4.86
C LEU A 169 -14.67 2.83 4.77
N SER A 170 -14.10 3.51 3.78
CA SER A 170 -12.68 3.24 3.39
C SER A 170 -11.66 4.34 3.67
N SER A 171 -11.98 5.35 4.48
CA SER A 171 -11.03 6.42 4.85
C SER A 171 -10.13 6.12 6.06
N SER A 172 -10.21 4.90 6.61
CA SER A 172 -9.46 4.50 7.82
C SER A 172 -8.18 3.71 7.53
N LEU A 173 -8.02 3.12 6.34
CA LEU A 173 -6.83 2.34 6.01
C LEU A 173 -5.60 3.25 5.95
N ARG A 174 -4.54 2.86 6.66
CA ARG A 174 -3.25 3.56 6.72
C ARG A 174 -2.14 2.71 6.08
N LEU A 175 -2.49 2.04 4.98
CA LEU A 175 -1.57 1.13 4.31
C LEU A 175 -0.43 1.90 3.63
N SER A 176 0.78 1.72 4.14
CA SER A 176 2.00 2.32 3.59
C SER A 176 2.67 1.43 2.54
N GLU A 177 2.54 0.12 2.65
CA GLU A 177 3.18 -0.85 1.77
C GLU A 177 2.17 -1.87 1.25
N LEU A 178 2.14 -2.04 -0.07
CA LEU A 178 1.27 -2.99 -0.74
C LEU A 178 2.06 -3.75 -1.78
N SER A 179 2.02 -5.07 -1.70
CA SER A 179 2.53 -5.97 -2.73
C SER A 179 1.38 -6.67 -3.45
N LEU A 180 1.33 -6.49 -4.76
CA LEU A 180 0.46 -7.18 -5.71
C LEU A 180 1.31 -7.94 -6.75
N ALA A 181 2.57 -8.24 -6.44
CA ALA A 181 3.49 -8.92 -7.34
C ALA A 181 2.95 -10.31 -7.77
N TRP A 182 3.37 -10.80 -8.93
CA TRP A 182 2.98 -12.13 -9.43
C TRP A 182 1.47 -12.34 -9.53
N ASN A 183 0.74 -11.35 -10.01
CA ASN A 183 -0.69 -11.44 -10.27
C ASN A 183 -0.99 -11.21 -11.76
N GLY A 184 -2.26 -11.25 -12.12
CA GLY A 184 -2.76 -10.94 -13.46
C GLY A 184 -3.30 -9.51 -13.57
N VAL A 185 -2.69 -8.54 -12.87
CA VAL A 185 -3.09 -7.12 -12.99
C VAL A 185 -2.69 -6.62 -14.37
N GLY A 186 -3.68 -6.28 -15.18
CA GLY A 186 -3.52 -5.76 -16.53
C GLY A 186 -3.63 -4.24 -16.60
N PRO A 187 -3.73 -3.68 -17.82
CA PRO A 187 -3.82 -2.23 -18.01
C PRO A 187 -5.06 -1.60 -17.35
N ARG A 188 -6.18 -2.33 -17.24
CA ARG A 188 -7.40 -1.80 -16.61
C ARG A 188 -7.27 -1.75 -15.09
N GLY A 189 -6.63 -2.74 -14.49
CA GLY A 189 -6.26 -2.76 -13.09
C GLY A 189 -5.26 -1.65 -12.75
N ALA A 190 -4.23 -1.45 -13.58
CA ALA A 190 -3.30 -0.33 -13.45
C ALA A 190 -4.00 1.04 -13.47
N ARG A 191 -4.97 1.23 -14.38
CA ARG A 191 -5.77 2.45 -14.41
C ARG A 191 -6.55 2.66 -13.12
N ALA A 192 -7.15 1.62 -12.57
CA ALA A 192 -7.88 1.71 -11.30
C ALA A 192 -6.93 2.05 -10.14
N LEU A 193 -5.80 1.36 -10.04
CA LEU A 193 -4.76 1.64 -9.04
C LEU A 193 -4.19 3.05 -9.21
N GLY A 194 -3.95 3.50 -10.44
CA GLY A 194 -3.53 4.86 -10.76
C GLY A 194 -4.54 5.91 -10.28
N ALA A 195 -5.83 5.69 -10.52
CA ALA A 195 -6.88 6.58 -10.00
C ALA A 195 -6.88 6.65 -8.46
N ALA A 196 -6.65 5.53 -7.78
CA ALA A 196 -6.55 5.49 -6.33
C ALA A 196 -5.27 6.19 -5.81
N LEU A 197 -4.13 6.00 -6.49
CA LEU A 197 -2.86 6.69 -6.17
C LEU A 197 -2.96 8.19 -6.39
N GLY A 198 -3.70 8.64 -7.40
CA GLY A 198 -3.92 10.06 -7.68
C GLY A 198 -4.80 10.77 -6.64
N ALA A 199 -5.50 10.02 -5.77
CA ALA A 199 -6.31 10.60 -4.71
C ALA A 199 -5.43 11.21 -3.61
N ALA A 200 -5.79 12.40 -3.14
CA ALA A 200 -5.01 13.17 -2.15
C ALA A 200 -4.75 12.40 -0.84
N ASP A 201 -5.67 11.52 -0.45
CA ASP A 201 -5.62 10.79 0.82
C ASP A 201 -4.99 9.39 0.71
N CYS A 202 -4.49 8.98 -0.46
CA CYS A 202 -3.83 7.68 -0.60
C CYS A 202 -2.62 7.59 0.36
N PRO A 203 -2.56 6.63 1.29
CA PRO A 203 -1.48 6.54 2.28
C PRO A 203 -0.22 5.82 1.78
N LEU A 204 -0.24 5.32 0.55
CA LEU A 204 0.75 4.36 0.08
C LEU A 204 2.11 5.00 -0.22
N ALA A 205 3.15 4.47 0.41
CA ALA A 205 4.55 4.85 0.23
C ALA A 205 5.32 3.85 -0.64
N SER A 206 4.91 2.57 -0.67
CA SER A 206 5.56 1.51 -1.45
C SER A 206 4.51 0.67 -2.17
N LEU A 207 4.63 0.53 -3.49
CA LEU A 207 3.79 -0.33 -4.31
C LEU A 207 4.64 -1.29 -5.13
N ASP A 208 4.36 -2.58 -4.97
CA ASP A 208 4.97 -3.64 -5.77
C ASP A 208 3.96 -4.25 -6.73
N LEU A 209 4.24 -4.15 -8.03
CA LEU A 209 3.46 -4.71 -9.12
C LEU A 209 4.33 -5.59 -10.02
N GLU A 210 5.46 -6.12 -9.54
CA GLU A 210 6.32 -7.00 -10.34
C GLU A 210 5.55 -8.21 -10.90
N TRP A 211 5.99 -8.76 -12.04
CA TRP A 211 5.39 -9.95 -12.65
C TRP A 211 3.87 -9.85 -12.83
N ASN A 212 3.43 -8.76 -13.46
CA ASN A 212 2.05 -8.53 -13.85
C ASN A 212 1.95 -8.27 -15.37
N GLY A 213 0.75 -7.99 -15.86
CA GLY A 213 0.46 -7.80 -17.28
C GLY A 213 0.19 -6.34 -17.65
N LEU A 214 0.88 -5.38 -17.03
CA LEU A 214 0.53 -3.95 -17.16
C LEU A 214 0.70 -3.40 -18.57
N LEU A 215 1.73 -3.83 -19.31
CA LEU A 215 2.10 -3.33 -20.64
C LEU A 215 2.34 -1.80 -20.66
N ASP A 216 2.64 -1.26 -21.85
CA ASP A 216 2.83 0.19 -22.04
C ASP A 216 1.63 1.03 -21.60
N ARG A 217 0.42 0.49 -21.83
CA ARG A 217 -0.82 1.19 -21.49
C ARG A 217 -0.97 1.34 -19.98
N GLY A 218 -0.74 0.29 -19.19
CA GLY A 218 -0.80 0.37 -17.73
C GLY A 218 0.26 1.30 -17.16
N ALA A 219 1.48 1.26 -17.70
CA ALA A 219 2.56 2.16 -17.30
C ALA A 219 2.23 3.65 -17.53
N ARG A 220 1.58 3.99 -18.65
CA ARG A 220 1.12 5.36 -18.93
C ARG A 220 0.07 5.83 -17.93
N GLU A 221 -0.90 4.99 -17.58
CA GLU A 221 -1.95 5.33 -16.61
C GLU A 221 -1.34 5.57 -15.22
N LEU A 222 -0.37 4.75 -14.80
CA LEU A 222 0.41 4.99 -13.58
C LEU A 222 1.23 6.29 -13.67
N GLY A 223 1.82 6.58 -14.83
CA GLY A 223 2.54 7.84 -15.07
C GLY A 223 1.65 9.08 -14.89
N GLU A 224 0.41 9.04 -15.38
CA GLU A 224 -0.57 10.12 -15.15
C GLU A 224 -0.88 10.31 -13.67
N ALA A 225 -1.10 9.22 -12.93
CA ALA A 225 -1.36 9.26 -11.49
C ALA A 225 -0.18 9.82 -10.67
N LEU A 226 1.05 9.49 -11.08
CA LEU A 226 2.26 9.99 -10.44
C LEU A 226 2.42 11.52 -10.58
N LYS A 227 1.76 12.19 -11.54
CA LYS A 227 1.84 13.65 -11.66
C LYS A 227 1.28 14.38 -10.44
N THR A 228 0.31 13.77 -9.75
CA THR A 228 -0.39 14.38 -8.61
C THR A 228 -0.12 13.68 -7.30
N ASN A 229 0.40 12.44 -7.32
CA ASN A 229 0.78 11.73 -6.11
C ASN A 229 2.09 12.30 -5.53
N ASP A 230 2.07 12.63 -4.24
CA ASP A 230 3.19 13.23 -3.50
C ASP A 230 3.66 12.37 -2.30
N LYS A 231 3.27 11.09 -2.27
CA LYS A 231 3.52 10.18 -1.13
C LYS A 231 4.23 8.88 -1.51
N LEU A 232 4.03 8.37 -2.72
CA LEU A 232 4.63 7.13 -3.17
C LEU A 232 6.12 7.34 -3.37
N GLN A 233 6.93 6.60 -2.61
CA GLN A 233 8.39 6.66 -2.61
C GLN A 233 9.02 5.52 -3.40
N ARG A 234 8.38 4.35 -3.42
CA ARG A 234 8.88 3.15 -4.10
C ARG A 234 7.81 2.55 -5.00
N LEU A 235 8.17 2.33 -6.25
CA LEU A 235 7.33 1.66 -7.24
C LEU A 235 8.15 0.59 -7.96
N ARG A 236 7.75 -0.68 -7.83
CA ARG A 236 8.37 -1.78 -8.58
C ARG A 236 7.41 -2.28 -9.65
N LEU A 237 7.88 -2.27 -10.89
CA LEU A 237 7.13 -2.70 -12.07
C LEU A 237 7.94 -3.71 -12.91
N GLY A 238 8.90 -4.41 -12.31
CA GLY A 238 9.70 -5.43 -13.02
C GLY A 238 8.83 -6.49 -13.71
N TYR A 239 9.29 -7.05 -14.83
CA TYR A 239 8.58 -8.13 -15.55
C TYR A 239 7.10 -7.84 -15.89
N ASN A 240 6.81 -6.67 -16.47
CA ASN A 240 5.45 -6.23 -16.83
C ASN A 240 5.20 -6.01 -18.33
N GLY A 241 6.19 -6.29 -19.17
CA GLY A 241 6.14 -6.04 -20.62
C GLY A 241 6.05 -4.55 -20.97
N ILE A 242 6.63 -3.68 -20.13
CA ILE A 242 6.67 -2.22 -20.34
C ILE A 242 7.84 -1.87 -21.28
N LYS A 243 7.54 -1.50 -22.52
CA LYS A 243 8.56 -1.10 -23.49
C LYS A 243 8.82 0.42 -23.38
N ASP A 244 9.53 0.95 -24.37
CA ASP A 244 9.93 2.36 -24.43
C ASP A 244 8.73 3.31 -24.30
N ALA A 245 7.63 3.00 -24.97
CA ALA A 245 6.40 3.78 -24.98
C ALA A 245 5.73 3.90 -23.58
N GLY A 246 5.83 2.86 -22.76
CA GLY A 246 5.35 2.89 -21.38
C GLY A 246 6.33 3.59 -20.43
N ALA A 247 7.64 3.34 -20.61
CA ALA A 247 8.69 4.00 -19.85
C ALA A 247 8.69 5.53 -20.06
N GLU A 248 8.41 6.00 -21.28
CA GLU A 248 8.23 7.42 -21.59
C GLU A 248 7.01 8.02 -20.87
N GLY A 249 5.91 7.26 -20.77
CA GLY A 249 4.72 7.66 -20.02
C GLY A 249 5.02 7.86 -18.53
N LEU A 250 5.76 6.92 -17.93
CA LEU A 250 6.24 7.05 -16.55
C LEU A 250 7.16 8.25 -16.39
N ALA A 251 8.13 8.43 -17.30
CA ALA A 251 9.06 9.56 -17.27
C ALA A 251 8.33 10.92 -17.33
N ALA A 252 7.28 11.04 -18.16
CA ALA A 252 6.47 12.25 -18.24
C ALA A 252 5.74 12.55 -16.91
N GLY A 253 5.27 11.53 -16.21
CA GLY A 253 4.70 11.65 -14.86
C GLY A 253 5.73 12.13 -13.84
N LEU A 254 6.91 11.51 -13.85
CA LEU A 254 7.99 11.78 -12.90
C LEU A 254 8.53 13.21 -12.96
N ARG A 255 8.48 13.89 -14.11
CA ARG A 255 8.90 15.30 -14.22
C ARG A 255 8.18 16.24 -13.23
N ARG A 256 6.99 15.86 -12.77
CA ARG A 256 6.17 16.63 -11.83
C ARG A 256 6.09 15.98 -10.45
N ASN A 257 6.52 14.73 -10.33
CA ASN A 257 6.52 14.00 -9.08
C ASN A 257 7.78 14.38 -8.28
N ALA A 258 7.61 14.70 -7.00
CA ALA A 258 8.73 15.04 -6.12
C ALA A 258 8.92 14.03 -4.96
N ALA A 259 8.17 12.93 -4.96
CA ALA A 259 8.10 11.98 -3.86
C ALA A 259 8.74 10.63 -4.20
N LEU A 260 8.66 10.20 -5.46
CA LEU A 260 9.18 8.91 -5.88
C LEU A 260 10.70 8.93 -5.88
N ALA A 261 11.29 8.07 -5.05
CA ALA A 261 12.72 7.91 -4.87
C ALA A 261 13.26 6.66 -5.56
N HIS A 262 12.42 5.63 -5.73
CA HIS A 262 12.80 4.36 -6.33
C HIS A 262 11.77 3.91 -7.35
N LEU A 263 12.22 3.69 -8.59
CA LEU A 263 11.45 3.07 -9.64
C LEU A 263 12.25 1.88 -10.19
N ASP A 264 11.67 0.67 -10.12
CA ASP A 264 12.20 -0.50 -10.80
C ASP A 264 11.40 -0.82 -12.07
N LEU A 265 12.10 -0.84 -13.21
CA LEU A 265 11.61 -1.25 -14.53
C LEU A 265 12.40 -2.45 -15.08
N SER A 266 13.10 -3.20 -14.23
CA SER A 266 13.88 -4.37 -14.61
C SER A 266 13.08 -5.37 -15.45
N ASN A 267 13.75 -6.02 -16.41
CA ASN A 267 13.16 -7.11 -17.21
C ASN A 267 11.85 -6.75 -17.95
N ASN A 268 11.70 -5.50 -18.39
CA ASN A 268 10.54 -5.05 -19.16
C ASN A 268 10.78 -4.88 -20.67
N GLY A 269 12.02 -5.05 -21.14
CA GLY A 269 12.37 -4.83 -22.55
C GLY A 269 12.44 -3.35 -22.95
N VAL A 270 12.74 -2.47 -21.98
CA VAL A 270 13.02 -1.05 -22.20
C VAL A 270 14.40 -0.90 -22.85
N GLY A 271 14.46 -0.20 -23.97
CA GLY A 271 15.69 0.18 -24.65
C GLY A 271 16.49 1.22 -23.87
N SER A 272 17.81 1.22 -24.07
CA SER A 272 18.74 2.09 -23.33
C SER A 272 18.39 3.59 -23.41
N ASP A 273 17.78 4.02 -24.51
CA ASP A 273 17.34 5.40 -24.75
C ASP A 273 16.20 5.81 -23.83
N ALA A 274 15.15 4.99 -23.76
CA ALA A 274 14.05 5.20 -22.82
C ALA A 274 14.53 5.06 -21.37
N GLU A 275 15.47 4.14 -21.11
CA GLU A 275 16.09 3.94 -19.81
C GLU A 275 16.77 5.21 -19.29
N ARG A 276 17.59 5.85 -20.13
CA ARG A 276 18.22 7.14 -19.81
C ARG A 276 17.20 8.21 -19.49
N ARG A 277 16.07 8.27 -20.21
CA ARG A 277 15.03 9.30 -20.02
C ARG A 277 14.30 9.17 -18.69
N TRP A 278 13.83 7.98 -18.33
CA TRP A 278 13.12 7.81 -17.05
C TRP A 278 14.08 7.94 -15.86
N ARG A 279 15.33 7.48 -15.98
CA ARG A 279 16.34 7.71 -14.94
C ARG A 279 16.68 9.17 -14.77
N ALA A 280 16.81 9.93 -15.86
CA ALA A 280 17.02 11.37 -15.77
C ALA A 280 15.82 12.08 -15.13
N ALA A 281 14.60 11.66 -15.47
CA ALA A 281 13.39 12.18 -14.83
C ALA A 281 13.35 11.86 -13.33
N LEU A 282 13.75 10.64 -12.93
CA LEU A 282 13.86 10.24 -11.53
C LEU A 282 14.99 10.99 -10.80
N ALA A 283 16.15 11.19 -11.42
CA ALA A 283 17.25 11.93 -10.81
C ALA A 283 16.94 13.43 -10.64
N ALA A 284 16.00 13.96 -11.44
CA ALA A 284 15.49 15.32 -11.29
C ALA A 284 14.46 15.47 -10.16
N THR A 285 13.95 14.35 -9.60
CA THR A 285 13.09 14.42 -8.41
C THR A 285 13.97 14.69 -7.19
N PRO A 286 13.62 15.66 -6.33
CA PRO A 286 14.37 15.89 -5.10
C PRO A 286 14.32 14.64 -4.20
N PRO A 287 15.38 14.33 -3.44
CA PRO A 287 15.33 13.24 -2.47
C PRO A 287 14.20 13.50 -1.46
N PRO A 288 13.51 12.45 -0.97
CA PRO A 288 12.39 12.62 -0.05
C PRO A 288 12.88 13.39 1.16
N ALA A 289 12.24 14.54 1.44
CA ALA A 289 12.59 15.35 2.59
C ALA A 289 12.44 14.52 3.87
N ASP A 290 13.54 14.34 4.60
CA ASP A 290 13.55 13.77 5.94
C ASP A 290 12.61 14.61 6.83
N ARG A 291 11.44 14.06 7.17
CA ARG A 291 10.48 14.70 8.07
C ARG A 291 10.79 14.40 9.54
N SER A 292 12.07 14.40 9.92
CA SER A 292 12.52 14.45 11.31
C SER A 292 12.99 15.85 11.77
N ALA A 293 12.48 16.92 11.16
CA ALA A 293 12.69 18.27 11.69
C ALA A 293 11.38 19.06 11.75
N GLY A 294 10.96 19.32 13.00
CA GLY A 294 10.21 20.46 13.52
C GLY A 294 9.31 21.27 12.58
N GLY A 295 8.04 21.38 12.97
CA GLY A 295 7.08 22.28 12.34
C GLY A 295 7.63 23.69 12.12
N ALA A 296 7.46 24.18 10.91
CA ALA A 296 7.32 25.60 10.62
C ALA A 296 6.35 25.76 9.45
N ALA A 297 5.49 26.75 9.61
CA ALA A 297 4.34 27.11 8.81
C ALA A 297 4.52 27.00 7.29
N ARG A 298 3.45 26.54 6.62
CA ARG A 298 3.13 26.91 5.24
C ARG A 298 3.18 28.45 5.12
N GLU A 299 4.12 28.98 4.36
CA GLU A 299 4.10 30.37 3.92
C GLU A 299 2.97 30.52 2.86
N PRO A 300 1.97 31.38 3.08
CA PRO A 300 0.92 31.59 2.09
C PRO A 300 1.44 32.45 0.93
N ALA A 301 0.89 32.17 -0.25
CA ALA A 301 1.15 32.84 -1.51
C ALA A 301 1.36 34.35 -1.37
N ARG A 302 2.53 34.84 -1.80
CA ARG A 302 2.79 36.26 -1.98
C ARG A 302 1.90 36.78 -3.11
N ARG A 303 0.94 37.62 -2.75
CA ARG A 303 0.22 38.51 -3.66
C ARG A 303 1.23 39.44 -4.34
N GLU A 304 1.20 39.49 -5.67
CA GLU A 304 1.85 40.55 -6.43
C GLU A 304 1.23 41.92 -6.07
N PRO A 305 2.03 43.00 -6.00
CA PRO A 305 1.49 44.33 -5.73
C PRO A 305 0.81 44.88 -6.98
N ALA A 306 -0.45 45.28 -6.82
CA ALA A 306 -1.23 46.04 -7.79
C ALA A 306 -0.46 47.32 -8.18
N ARG A 307 -0.23 47.49 -9.49
CA ARG A 307 0.21 48.77 -10.04
C ARG A 307 -1.01 49.65 -10.24
N HIS A 308 -0.96 50.82 -9.59
CA HIS A 308 -1.85 51.94 -9.81
C HIS A 308 -1.88 52.33 -11.30
N VAL A 309 -3.09 52.45 -11.83
CA VAL A 309 -3.40 53.22 -13.04
C VAL A 309 -4.42 54.27 -12.61
N GLU A 310 -4.06 55.54 -12.78
CA GLU A 310 -4.90 56.71 -12.53
C GLU A 310 -6.11 56.76 -13.48
N PRO A 311 -7.22 57.42 -13.09
CA PRO A 311 -8.38 57.59 -13.96
C PRO A 311 -8.20 58.82 -14.86
N GLN A 312 -8.47 58.65 -16.16
CA GLN A 312 -8.76 59.77 -17.06
C GLN A 312 -10.14 59.59 -17.70
N SER A 313 -10.76 60.73 -17.91
CA SER A 313 -12.16 61.06 -18.12
C SER A 313 -12.75 60.68 -19.49
N ALA A 314 -14.07 60.41 -19.46
CA ALA A 314 -15.15 60.76 -20.40
C ALA A 314 -14.82 61.10 -21.87
N ASP A 315 -15.48 60.38 -22.79
CA ASP A 315 -16.39 60.87 -23.86
C ASP A 315 -16.90 59.63 -24.65
N GLU A 316 -18.21 59.37 -24.72
CA GLU A 316 -19.19 59.81 -25.75
C GLU A 316 -19.16 59.00 -27.07
N GLY A 317 -20.37 58.62 -27.53
CA GLY A 317 -20.68 58.12 -28.88
C GLY A 317 -20.74 56.59 -28.98
N ASP A 318 -21.91 55.96 -28.94
CA ASP A 318 -22.90 55.80 -30.02
C ASP A 318 -22.72 54.48 -30.79
N GLU A 319 -23.77 53.66 -30.72
CA GLU A 319 -24.42 52.87 -31.78
C GLU A 319 -24.87 51.49 -31.28
N VAL A 320 -26.17 51.43 -30.99
CA VAL A 320 -26.96 50.22 -30.81
C VAL A 320 -27.45 49.78 -32.19
N GLU A 321 -26.95 48.66 -32.70
CA GLU A 321 -27.65 47.91 -33.75
C GLU A 321 -28.49 46.81 -33.10
N GLU A 322 -29.80 47.00 -33.18
CA GLU A 322 -30.82 45.98 -32.95
C GLU A 322 -30.65 44.85 -33.97
N ILE A 323 -30.60 43.60 -33.50
CA ILE A 323 -30.78 42.42 -34.33
C ILE A 323 -32.09 41.77 -33.92
N SER A 324 -33.06 41.84 -34.81
CA SER A 324 -34.38 41.22 -34.75
C SER A 324 -34.29 39.70 -34.82
N PHE A 325 -35.06 39.04 -33.95
CA PHE A 325 -35.41 37.62 -34.06
C PHE A 325 -36.69 37.51 -34.91
N ASP A 326 -36.62 36.83 -36.05
CA ASP A 326 -37.80 36.31 -36.74
C ASP A 326 -38.00 34.85 -36.32
N GLU A 327 -39.17 34.56 -35.75
CA GLU A 327 -39.71 33.22 -35.54
C GLU A 327 -40.43 32.77 -36.82
N ASP A 328 -40.09 31.57 -37.33
CA ASP A 328 -41.00 30.57 -37.90
C ASP A 328 -40.27 29.23 -38.11
#